data_AF-A0A067H2N1-F1
#
_entry.id   AF-A0A067H2N1-F1
#
_cell.length_a   1.000
_cell.length_b   1.000
_cell.length_c   1.000
_cell.angle_alpha   90.00
_cell.angle_beta   90.00
_cell.angle_gamma   90.00
#
_symmetry.space_group_name_H-M   'P 1'
#
loop_
_entity.id
_entity.type
_entity.pdbx_description
1 polymer ?
#
loop_
_entity_poly.entity_id
_entity_poly.type
_entity_poly.pdbx_seq_one_letter_code
_entity_poly.pdbx_strand_id
1 'polypeptide(L)'
;MHILRPVVETGYENLLLVRLLLEIRMPSIRKSSVSEGLTVEGILENWSKIKPVIMEDWSENRDALVDLFGKVRDEWMDKDLTTWIGANRFYPGIPDALKFASSRIYIVTTKQSRFADALLRELAGVTIPPDRIYGLGTGPKVEVLKQLQKKPELQGMTLHFVEDRLATLKNVIKEPELDGWNLYLGDWGYNTQKEREEAASIPRIQLLQLSDFSRKLK
;
A
#
# COMPACT_ATOMS: atom_id res chain seq x y z
N MET A 1 12.01 3.83 -11.03
CA MET A 1 11.17 3.71 -9.81
C MET A 1 9.69 3.53 -10.12
N HIS A 2 9.02 4.40 -10.87
CA HIS A 2 7.56 4.28 -11.08
C HIS A 2 7.11 2.92 -11.63
N ILE A 3 7.80 2.39 -12.65
CA ILE A 3 7.53 1.07 -13.24
C ILE A 3 7.58 -0.06 -12.19
N LEU A 4 8.48 0.02 -11.22
CA LEU A 4 8.70 -0.99 -10.18
C LEU A 4 7.85 -0.77 -8.93
N ARG A 5 7.04 0.29 -8.87
CA ARG A 5 6.20 0.55 -7.70
C ARG A 5 5.24 -0.60 -7.36
N PRO A 6 4.71 -1.39 -8.31
CA PRO A 6 3.85 -2.53 -8.01
C PRO A 6 4.47 -3.60 -7.11
N VAL A 7 5.79 -3.77 -7.13
CA VAL A 7 6.43 -4.79 -6.28
C VAL A 7 6.58 -4.37 -4.82
N VAL A 8 6.45 -3.07 -4.52
CA VAL A 8 6.68 -2.50 -3.20
C VAL A 8 5.46 -2.70 -2.30
N GLU A 9 5.64 -3.47 -1.24
CA GLU A 9 4.62 -3.72 -0.22
C GLU A 9 4.71 -2.75 0.97
N THR A 10 5.93 -2.50 1.42
CA THR A 10 6.24 -1.68 2.59
C THR A 10 7.24 -0.59 2.23
N GLY A 11 7.18 0.55 2.92
CA GLY A 11 7.90 1.76 2.53
C GLY A 11 9.42 1.58 2.36
N TYR A 12 10.06 0.81 3.24
CA TYR A 12 11.52 0.60 3.23
C TYR A 12 12.01 -0.12 1.97
N GLU A 13 11.16 -0.91 1.31
CA GLU A 13 11.54 -1.64 0.08
C GLU A 13 11.91 -0.70 -1.06
N ASN A 14 11.46 0.57 -1.02
CA ASN A 14 11.92 1.58 -1.97
C ASN A 14 13.43 1.83 -1.87
N LEU A 15 14.01 1.78 -0.66
CA LEU A 15 15.45 1.96 -0.46
C LEU A 15 16.23 0.82 -1.13
N LEU A 16 15.74 -0.42 -0.94
CA LEU A 16 16.34 -1.61 -1.54
C LEU A 16 16.27 -1.54 -3.07
N LEU A 17 15.12 -1.17 -3.63
CA LEU A 17 14.94 -1.04 -5.07
C LEU A 17 15.87 0.03 -5.67
N VAL A 18 15.96 1.20 -5.03
CA VAL A 18 16.86 2.28 -5.52
C VAL A 18 18.30 1.81 -5.52
N ARG A 19 18.77 1.18 -4.44
CA ARG A 19 20.14 0.64 -4.37
C ARG A 19 20.38 -0.44 -5.43
N LEU A 20 19.46 -1.39 -5.60
CA LEU A 20 19.58 -2.44 -6.61
C LEU A 20 19.67 -1.86 -8.03
N LEU A 21 18.85 -0.86 -8.34
CA LEU A 21 18.88 -0.17 -9.64
C LEU A 21 20.21 0.57 -9.88
N LEU A 22 20.82 1.12 -8.82
CA LEU A 22 22.15 1.73 -8.91
C LEU A 22 23.21 0.66 -9.18
N GLU A 23 23.19 -0.48 -8.48
CA GLU A 23 24.14 -1.59 -8.69
C GLU A 23 24.02 -2.22 -10.10
N ILE A 24 22.82 -2.28 -10.68
CA ILE A 24 22.62 -2.72 -12.07
C ILE A 24 23.31 -1.76 -13.05
N ARG A 25 23.21 -0.44 -12.82
CA ARG A 25 23.77 0.58 -13.71
C ARG A 25 25.26 0.84 -13.51
N MET A 26 25.76 0.59 -12.30
CA MET A 26 27.11 0.95 -11.89
C MET A 26 27.82 -0.30 -11.35
N PRO A 27 28.51 -1.06 -12.21
CA PRO A 27 29.22 -2.27 -11.79
C PRO A 27 30.24 -2.04 -10.66
N SER A 28 30.79 -0.84 -10.54
CA SER A 28 31.79 -0.48 -9.51
C SER A 28 31.25 -0.49 -8.07
N ILE A 29 29.95 -0.36 -7.88
CA ILE A 29 29.31 -0.38 -6.54
C ILE A 29 28.56 -1.68 -6.27
N ARG A 30 28.60 -2.63 -7.21
CA ARG A 30 27.90 -3.90 -7.12
C ARG A 30 28.36 -4.67 -5.87
N LYS A 31 27.38 -5.08 -5.06
CA LYS A 31 27.58 -5.99 -3.92
C LYS A 31 26.63 -7.17 -3.97
N SER A 32 25.45 -6.96 -4.53
CA SER A 32 24.45 -8.01 -4.72
C SER A 32 24.90 -9.01 -5.77
N SER A 33 24.69 -10.28 -5.45
CA SER A 33 24.91 -11.44 -6.31
C SER A 33 23.95 -11.50 -7.51
N VAL A 34 22.83 -10.77 -7.43
CA VAL A 34 21.73 -10.84 -8.39
C VAL A 34 21.66 -9.67 -9.37
N SER A 35 22.48 -8.62 -9.22
CA SER A 35 22.36 -7.41 -10.07
C SER A 35 22.93 -7.56 -11.48
N GLU A 36 23.80 -8.54 -11.73
CA GLU A 36 24.37 -8.76 -13.05
C GLU A 36 23.32 -9.27 -14.04
N GLY A 37 23.12 -8.54 -15.15
CA GLY A 37 22.14 -8.90 -16.17
C GLY A 37 20.68 -8.76 -15.74
N LEU A 38 20.40 -8.29 -14.52
CA LEU A 38 19.04 -8.14 -14.01
C LEU A 38 18.30 -7.01 -14.71
N THR A 39 17.14 -7.33 -15.28
CA THR A 39 16.27 -6.38 -15.98
C THR A 39 15.15 -5.85 -15.07
N VAL A 40 14.49 -4.78 -15.51
CA VAL A 40 13.32 -4.23 -14.80
C VAL A 40 12.19 -5.24 -14.75
N GLU A 41 11.97 -5.95 -15.85
CA GLU A 41 10.98 -7.03 -15.98
C GLU A 41 11.32 -8.19 -15.04
N GLY A 42 12.60 -8.57 -14.96
CA GLY A 42 13.06 -9.59 -14.02
C GLY A 42 12.78 -9.23 -12.56
N ILE A 43 12.92 -7.95 -12.20
CA ILE A 43 12.54 -7.45 -10.86
C ILE A 43 11.03 -7.54 -10.66
N LEU A 44 10.22 -7.08 -11.62
CA LEU A 44 8.75 -7.13 -11.53
C LEU A 44 8.23 -8.54 -11.25
N GLU A 45 8.81 -9.53 -11.92
CA GLU A 45 8.35 -10.91 -11.83
C GLU A 45 8.89 -11.65 -10.61
N ASN A 46 10.07 -11.27 -10.11
CA ASN A 46 10.81 -12.06 -9.12
C ASN A 46 11.16 -11.30 -7.83
N TRP A 47 10.56 -10.14 -7.56
CA TRP A 47 10.90 -9.33 -6.39
C TRP A 47 10.86 -10.09 -5.06
N SER A 48 9.87 -10.98 -4.87
CA SER A 48 9.75 -11.80 -3.66
C SER A 48 10.93 -12.75 -3.44
N LYS A 49 11.62 -13.16 -4.52
CA LYS A 49 12.82 -14.00 -4.49
C LYS A 49 14.11 -13.16 -4.43
N ILE A 50 14.13 -12.01 -5.09
CA ILE A 50 15.28 -11.09 -5.12
C ILE A 50 15.48 -10.42 -3.77
N LYS A 51 14.40 -9.94 -3.14
CA LYS A 51 14.44 -9.20 -1.87
C LYS A 51 15.20 -9.92 -0.74
N PRO A 52 14.94 -11.19 -0.41
CA PRO A 52 15.71 -11.87 0.64
C PRO A 52 17.20 -11.99 0.30
N VAL A 53 17.55 -12.21 -0.97
CA VAL A 53 18.96 -12.33 -1.41
C VAL A 53 19.71 -11.01 -1.22
N ILE A 54 19.16 -9.89 -1.70
CA ILE A 54 19.82 -8.59 -1.56
C ILE A 54 19.90 -8.13 -0.10
N MET A 55 18.92 -8.50 0.73
CA MET A 55 18.96 -8.21 2.17
C MET A 55 20.14 -8.94 2.84
N GLU A 56 20.37 -10.20 2.47
CA GLU A 56 21.49 -11.00 2.95
C GLU A 56 22.84 -10.47 2.42
N ASP A 57 22.97 -10.29 1.10
CA ASP A 57 24.18 -9.79 0.45
C ASP A 57 24.64 -8.44 1.00
N TRP A 58 23.68 -7.60 1.40
CA TRP A 58 23.95 -6.28 1.95
C TRP A 58 24.01 -6.26 3.48
N SER A 59 23.78 -7.40 4.13
CA SER A 59 23.73 -7.53 5.60
C SER A 59 22.74 -6.57 6.25
N GLU A 60 21.59 -6.36 5.59
CA GLU A 60 20.56 -5.43 6.03
C GLU A 60 19.57 -6.13 6.98
N ASN A 61 19.05 -5.38 7.94
CA ASN A 61 18.02 -5.85 8.86
C ASN A 61 16.68 -5.16 8.55
N ARG A 62 15.62 -5.96 8.40
CA ARG A 62 14.28 -5.45 8.06
C ARG A 62 13.77 -4.43 9.07
N ASP A 63 13.84 -4.74 10.36
CA ASP A 63 13.23 -3.91 11.39
C ASP A 63 14.02 -2.60 11.56
N ALA A 64 15.35 -2.68 11.49
CA ALA A 64 16.20 -1.49 11.45
C ALA A 64 15.89 -0.56 10.26
N LEU A 65 15.64 -1.13 9.06
CA LEU A 65 15.25 -0.34 7.88
C LEU A 65 13.86 0.28 8.02
N VAL A 66 12.90 -0.46 8.59
CA VAL A 66 11.54 0.06 8.87
C VAL A 66 11.62 1.24 9.84
N ASP A 67 12.38 1.09 10.92
CA ASP A 67 12.55 2.11 11.96
C ASP A 67 13.27 3.33 11.40
N LEU A 68 14.38 3.15 10.68
CA LEU A 68 15.11 4.24 10.05
C LEU A 68 14.23 5.00 9.04
N PHE A 69 13.48 4.28 8.20
CA PHE A 69 12.58 4.88 7.23
C PHE A 69 11.45 5.68 7.90
N GLY A 70 10.94 5.20 9.03
CA GLY A 70 9.99 5.95 9.86
C GLY A 70 10.62 7.21 10.45
N LYS A 71 11.76 7.06 11.14
CA LYS A 71 12.46 8.14 11.84
C LYS A 71 12.84 9.29 10.91
N VAL A 72 13.39 9.01 9.73
CA VAL A 72 13.76 10.06 8.76
C VAL A 72 12.52 10.86 8.31
N ARG A 73 11.37 10.20 8.18
CA ARG A 73 10.11 10.88 7.80
C ARG A 73 9.54 11.68 8.95
N ASP A 74 9.68 11.21 10.19
CA ASP A 74 9.30 11.96 11.39
C ASP A 74 10.14 13.24 11.51
N GLU A 75 11.46 13.11 11.43
CA GLU A 75 12.38 14.25 11.46
C GLU A 75 12.11 15.25 10.34
N TRP A 76 11.73 14.78 9.15
CA TRP A 76 11.33 15.67 8.05
C TRP A 76 10.03 16.40 8.37
N MET A 77 9.01 15.71 8.88
CA MET A 77 7.75 16.36 9.30
C MET A 77 7.96 17.40 10.40
N ASP A 78 8.82 17.11 11.38
CA ASP A 78 9.12 18.01 12.50
C ASP A 78 9.87 19.26 12.04
N LYS A 79 10.79 19.11 11.07
CA LYS A 79 11.59 20.23 10.55
C LYS A 79 10.84 21.09 9.53
N ASP A 80 10.10 20.45 8.64
CA ASP A 80 9.42 21.11 7.52
C ASP A 80 8.23 20.28 7.02
N LEU A 81 7.11 20.41 7.74
CA LEU A 81 5.86 19.75 7.39
C LEU A 81 5.38 20.15 5.99
N THR A 82 5.56 21.41 5.58
CA THR A 82 5.09 21.91 4.29
C THR A 82 5.75 21.17 3.13
N THR A 83 7.07 20.98 3.15
CA THR A 83 7.78 20.23 2.11
C THR A 83 7.46 18.75 2.15
N TRP A 84 7.28 18.17 3.35
CA TRP A 84 6.85 16.77 3.48
C TRP A 84 5.46 16.55 2.87
N ILE A 85 4.52 17.45 3.15
CA ILE A 85 3.17 17.42 2.57
C ILE A 85 3.24 17.62 1.05
N GLY A 86 4.04 18.58 0.57
CA GLY A 86 4.23 18.86 -0.85
C GLY A 86 4.84 17.71 -1.65
N ALA A 87 5.52 16.76 -1.00
CA ALA A 87 6.04 15.54 -1.63
C ALA A 87 4.96 14.46 -1.87
N ASN A 88 3.74 14.67 -1.38
CA ASN A 88 2.64 13.73 -1.46
C ASN A 88 1.47 14.31 -2.26
N ARG A 89 0.64 13.42 -2.82
CA ARG A 89 -0.58 13.81 -3.54
C ARG A 89 -1.66 12.75 -3.40
N PHE A 90 -2.91 13.18 -3.34
CA PHE A 90 -4.04 12.29 -3.57
C PHE A 90 -4.32 12.14 -5.06
N TYR A 91 -4.98 11.04 -5.42
CA TYR A 91 -5.58 10.93 -6.75
C TYR A 91 -6.71 11.96 -6.92
N PRO A 92 -6.92 12.50 -8.12
CA PRO A 92 -7.98 13.47 -8.38
C PRO A 92 -9.35 12.96 -7.89
N GLY A 93 -10.12 13.83 -7.24
CA GLY A 93 -11.47 13.53 -6.74
C GLY A 93 -11.54 12.78 -5.41
N ILE A 94 -10.44 12.15 -4.95
CA ILE A 94 -10.42 11.42 -3.66
C ILE A 94 -10.67 12.31 -2.45
N PRO A 95 -10.04 13.51 -2.31
CA PRO A 95 -10.33 14.41 -1.20
C PRO A 95 -11.82 14.70 -1.02
N ASP A 96 -12.51 15.09 -2.10
CA ASP A 96 -13.94 15.36 -2.06
C ASP A 96 -14.76 14.11 -1.77
N ALA A 97 -14.40 12.98 -2.38
CA ALA A 97 -15.10 11.72 -2.13
C ALA A 97 -15.02 11.30 -0.65
N LEU A 98 -13.88 11.47 0.00
CA LEU A 98 -13.72 11.20 1.44
C LEU A 98 -14.51 12.19 2.29
N LYS A 99 -14.48 13.48 1.93
CA LYS A 99 -15.14 14.56 2.68
C LYS A 99 -16.66 14.44 2.67
N PHE A 100 -17.23 14.03 1.54
CA PHE A 100 -18.67 13.91 1.35
C PHE A 100 -19.18 12.47 1.47
N ALA A 101 -18.36 11.57 2.02
CA ALA A 101 -18.73 10.17 2.11
C ALA A 101 -19.94 9.94 3.02
N SER A 102 -20.97 9.29 2.49
CA SER A 102 -22.12 8.83 3.27
C SER A 102 -21.82 7.55 4.06
N SER A 103 -20.83 6.77 3.61
CA SER A 103 -20.38 5.54 4.25
C SER A 103 -19.39 5.80 5.40
N ARG A 104 -19.36 4.88 6.38
CA ARG A 104 -18.32 4.91 7.42
C ARG A 104 -16.99 4.44 6.85
N ILE A 105 -15.98 5.31 6.92
CA ILE A 105 -14.64 5.03 6.38
C ILE A 105 -13.72 4.47 7.46
N TYR A 106 -12.99 3.43 7.08
CA TYR A 106 -11.85 2.86 7.80
C TYR A 106 -10.64 2.83 6.86
N ILE A 107 -9.46 3.13 7.39
CA ILE A 107 -8.20 3.08 6.65
C ILE A 107 -7.39 1.89 7.16
N VAL A 108 -7.04 0.97 6.26
CA VAL A 108 -6.21 -0.19 6.58
C VAL A 108 -4.95 -0.15 5.70
N THR A 109 -3.80 0.17 6.29
CA THR A 109 -2.58 0.52 5.55
C THR A 109 -1.32 -0.07 6.20
N THR A 110 -0.31 -0.37 5.39
CA THR A 110 1.04 -0.73 5.87
C THR A 110 1.92 0.48 6.19
N LYS A 111 1.35 1.69 6.10
CA LYS A 111 1.99 2.95 6.50
C LYS A 111 1.77 3.18 8.00
N GLN A 112 2.73 3.80 8.71
CA GLN A 112 2.47 4.25 10.09
C GLN A 112 1.26 5.21 10.14
N SER A 113 0.34 5.02 11.09
CA SER A 113 -0.95 5.74 11.13
C SER A 113 -0.79 7.25 11.13
N ARG A 114 0.19 7.79 11.88
CA ARG A 114 0.47 9.24 11.94
C ARG A 114 0.73 9.88 10.58
N PHE A 115 1.35 9.16 9.65
CA PHE A 115 1.57 9.65 8.30
C PHE A 115 0.30 9.63 7.45
N ALA A 116 -0.56 8.61 7.64
CA ALA A 116 -1.85 8.57 6.97
C ALA A 116 -2.76 9.70 7.47
N ASP A 117 -2.79 9.90 8.79
CA ASP A 117 -3.55 10.97 9.45
C ASP A 117 -3.12 12.36 8.97
N ALA A 118 -1.82 12.67 8.99
CA ALA A 118 -1.30 13.94 8.49
C ALA A 118 -1.69 14.20 7.03
N LEU A 119 -1.60 13.19 6.15
CA LEU A 119 -2.01 13.35 4.75
C LEU A 119 -3.52 13.59 4.60
N LEU A 120 -4.35 12.84 5.33
CA LEU A 120 -5.81 13.02 5.31
C LEU A 120 -6.20 14.42 5.78
N ARG A 121 -5.58 14.91 6.86
CA ARG A 121 -5.86 16.22 7.42
C ARG A 121 -5.40 17.34 6.48
N GLU A 122 -4.13 17.32 6.07
CA GLU A 122 -3.51 18.44 5.36
C GLU A 122 -3.88 18.49 3.87
N LEU A 123 -4.02 17.33 3.19
CA LEU A 123 -4.30 17.28 1.75
C LEU A 123 -5.76 16.98 1.40
N ALA A 124 -6.49 16.27 2.27
CA ALA A 124 -7.91 15.99 2.02
C ALA A 124 -8.85 16.88 2.84
N GLY A 125 -8.37 17.57 3.89
CA GLY A 125 -9.22 18.31 4.79
C GLY A 125 -10.21 17.42 5.55
N VAL A 126 -9.86 16.14 5.75
CA VAL A 126 -10.70 15.12 6.39
C VAL A 126 -10.03 14.65 7.67
N THR A 127 -10.79 14.60 8.76
CA THR A 127 -10.35 13.97 10.01
C THR A 127 -11.07 12.62 10.15
N ILE A 128 -10.32 11.53 10.10
CA ILE A 128 -10.81 10.19 10.41
C ILE A 128 -10.39 9.87 11.84
N PRO A 129 -11.31 9.43 12.73
CA PRO A 129 -10.94 9.09 14.10
C PRO A 129 -9.81 8.06 14.17
N PRO A 130 -8.84 8.21 15.11
CA PRO A 130 -7.67 7.34 15.18
C PRO A 130 -8.00 5.84 15.32
N ASP A 131 -9.10 5.50 15.97
CA ASP A 131 -9.60 4.13 16.13
C ASP A 131 -10.14 3.50 14.82
N ARG A 132 -10.16 4.28 13.72
CA ARG A 132 -10.49 3.83 12.38
C ARG A 132 -9.29 3.84 11.42
N ILE A 133 -8.09 4.16 11.89
CA ILE A 133 -6.85 4.14 11.10
C ILE A 133 -5.93 3.02 11.58
N TYR A 134 -6.03 1.89 10.90
CA TYR A 134 -5.22 0.69 11.12
C TYR A 134 -3.95 0.74 10.29
N GLY A 135 -2.86 1.22 10.90
CA GLY A 135 -1.57 1.40 10.25
C GLY A 135 -0.58 0.25 10.47
N LEU A 136 0.68 0.50 10.15
CA LEU A 136 1.78 -0.41 10.44
C LEU A 136 1.79 -0.80 11.92
N GLY A 137 1.84 -2.10 12.20
CA GLY A 137 1.83 -2.65 13.57
C GLY A 137 0.46 -3.12 14.06
N THR A 138 -0.64 -2.82 13.36
CA THR A 138 -1.98 -3.30 13.76
C THR A 138 -2.30 -4.73 13.32
N GLY A 139 -1.32 -5.46 12.79
CA GLY A 139 -1.46 -6.82 12.28
C GLY A 139 -1.78 -6.91 10.78
N PRO A 140 -1.88 -8.14 10.23
CA PRO A 140 -2.21 -8.36 8.83
C PRO A 140 -3.59 -7.79 8.46
N LYS A 141 -3.75 -7.30 7.23
CA LYS A 141 -5.01 -6.71 6.76
C LYS A 141 -6.20 -7.65 6.95
N VAL A 142 -6.02 -8.94 6.67
CA VAL A 142 -7.03 -10.00 6.88
C VAL A 142 -7.57 -9.99 8.32
N GLU A 143 -6.68 -9.95 9.30
CA GLU A 143 -7.06 -9.96 10.72
C GLU A 143 -7.75 -8.66 11.13
N VAL A 144 -7.32 -7.53 10.57
CA VAL A 144 -8.03 -6.26 10.75
C VAL A 144 -9.46 -6.33 10.19
N LEU A 145 -9.66 -6.91 9.01
CA LEU A 145 -11.01 -7.06 8.44
C LEU A 145 -11.89 -7.97 9.31
N LYS A 146 -11.35 -9.09 9.84
CA LYS A 146 -12.06 -9.97 10.78
C LYS A 146 -12.45 -9.24 12.07
N GLN A 147 -11.57 -8.36 12.58
CA GLN A 147 -11.87 -7.53 13.75
C GLN A 147 -12.96 -6.50 13.42
N LEU A 148 -12.88 -5.84 12.26
CA LEU A 148 -13.83 -4.84 11.83
C LEU A 148 -15.24 -5.42 11.71
N GLN A 149 -15.43 -6.54 11.03
CA GLN A 149 -16.77 -7.13 10.86
C GLN A 149 -17.44 -7.57 12.17
N LYS A 150 -16.67 -7.74 13.25
CA LYS A 150 -17.17 -8.10 14.60
C LYS A 150 -17.60 -6.87 15.42
N LYS A 151 -17.28 -5.66 14.97
CA LYS A 151 -17.67 -4.42 15.66
C LYS A 151 -19.19 -4.28 15.72
N PRO A 152 -19.80 -4.04 16.90
CA PRO A 152 -21.25 -3.89 17.04
C PRO A 152 -21.83 -2.83 16.10
N GLU A 153 -21.11 -1.72 15.93
CA GLU A 153 -21.53 -0.63 15.08
C GLU A 153 -21.56 -1.00 13.58
N LEU A 154 -20.83 -2.03 13.16
CA LEU A 154 -20.79 -2.50 11.76
C LEU A 154 -21.74 -3.67 11.49
N GLN A 155 -22.45 -4.17 12.51
CA GLN A 155 -23.41 -5.25 12.32
C GLN A 155 -24.55 -4.82 11.38
N GLY A 156 -24.88 -5.67 10.41
CA GLY A 156 -25.91 -5.40 9.39
C GLY A 156 -25.50 -4.41 8.29
N MET A 157 -24.31 -3.83 8.35
CA MET A 157 -23.78 -3.00 7.26
C MET A 157 -23.26 -3.88 6.11
N THR A 158 -23.36 -3.38 4.89
CA THR A 158 -22.63 -3.95 3.75
C THR A 158 -21.17 -3.53 3.82
N LEU A 159 -20.26 -4.50 3.86
CA LEU A 159 -18.83 -4.25 4.01
C LEU A 159 -18.15 -4.26 2.63
N HIS A 160 -17.33 -3.25 2.37
CA HIS A 160 -16.59 -3.06 1.12
C HIS A 160 -15.11 -2.90 1.43
N PHE A 161 -14.26 -3.65 0.75
CA PHE A 161 -12.81 -3.56 0.86
C PHE A 161 -12.21 -3.18 -0.51
N VAL A 162 -11.60 -2.00 -0.58
CA VAL A 162 -10.97 -1.45 -1.79
C VAL A 162 -9.47 -1.44 -1.58
N GLU A 163 -8.73 -2.05 -2.50
CA GLU A 163 -7.29 -2.27 -2.42
C GLU A 163 -6.67 -2.16 -3.81
N ASP A 164 -5.42 -1.73 -3.94
CA ASP A 164 -4.73 -1.68 -5.24
C ASP A 164 -3.79 -2.85 -5.50
N ARG A 165 -3.56 -3.70 -4.49
CA ARG A 165 -2.72 -4.90 -4.56
C ARG A 165 -3.53 -6.20 -4.62
N LEU A 166 -3.49 -6.88 -5.76
CA LEU A 166 -4.21 -8.13 -5.99
C LEU A 166 -3.86 -9.24 -4.99
N ALA A 167 -2.59 -9.37 -4.61
CA ALA A 167 -2.17 -10.38 -3.63
C ALA A 167 -2.89 -10.25 -2.28
N THR A 168 -3.20 -9.02 -1.84
CA THR A 168 -3.96 -8.77 -0.62
C THR A 168 -5.40 -9.26 -0.76
N LEU A 169 -6.06 -8.95 -1.88
CA LEU A 169 -7.42 -9.43 -2.15
C LEU A 169 -7.49 -10.96 -2.21
N LYS A 170 -6.51 -11.61 -2.85
CA LYS A 170 -6.40 -13.07 -2.86
C LYS A 170 -6.25 -13.67 -1.46
N ASN A 171 -5.52 -13.01 -0.57
CA ASN A 171 -5.41 -13.47 0.82
C ASN A 171 -6.73 -13.31 1.58
N VAL A 172 -7.52 -12.26 1.29
CA VAL A 172 -8.88 -12.12 1.86
C VAL A 172 -9.81 -13.24 1.36
N ILE A 173 -9.74 -13.60 0.07
CA ILE A 173 -10.57 -14.69 -0.50
C ILE A 173 -10.26 -16.06 0.12
N LYS A 174 -9.02 -16.29 0.58
CA LYS A 174 -8.65 -17.56 1.23
C LYS A 174 -9.31 -17.77 2.60
N GLU A 175 -9.99 -16.75 3.12
CA GLU A 175 -10.53 -16.73 4.48
C GLU A 175 -12.06 -16.76 4.40
N PRO A 176 -12.71 -17.93 4.59
CA PRO A 176 -14.16 -18.07 4.45
C PRO A 176 -14.96 -17.14 5.38
N GLU A 177 -14.40 -16.80 6.55
CA GLU A 177 -15.00 -15.83 7.48
C GLU A 177 -15.19 -14.43 6.85
N LEU A 178 -14.43 -14.10 5.79
CA LEU A 178 -14.48 -12.82 5.08
C LEU A 178 -15.33 -12.88 3.79
N ASP A 179 -16.06 -13.96 3.54
CA ASP A 179 -16.91 -14.10 2.35
C ASP A 179 -18.01 -13.03 2.25
N GLY A 180 -18.40 -12.40 3.37
CA GLY A 180 -19.35 -11.29 3.38
C GLY A 180 -18.82 -9.97 2.81
N TRP A 181 -17.52 -9.83 2.56
CA TRP A 181 -16.92 -8.59 2.07
C TRP A 181 -17.02 -8.47 0.54
N ASN A 182 -17.47 -7.31 0.06
CA ASN A 182 -17.36 -6.94 -1.35
C ASN A 182 -15.95 -6.46 -1.64
N LEU A 183 -15.25 -7.13 -2.57
CA LEU A 183 -13.83 -6.89 -2.83
C LEU A 183 -13.63 -6.13 -4.14
N TYR A 184 -12.83 -5.08 -4.09
CA TYR A 184 -12.53 -4.23 -5.23
C TYR A 184 -11.03 -4.07 -5.43
N LEU A 185 -10.57 -4.29 -6.66
CA LEU A 185 -9.24 -3.86 -7.08
C LEU A 185 -9.36 -2.49 -7.74
N GLY A 186 -8.74 -1.46 -7.15
CA GLY A 186 -8.64 -0.14 -7.77
C GLY A 186 -7.69 -0.18 -8.96
N ASP A 187 -8.19 0.04 -10.17
CA ASP A 187 -7.40 -0.06 -11.42
C ASP A 187 -6.40 1.09 -11.62
N TRP A 188 -6.50 2.13 -10.78
CA TRP A 188 -5.70 3.36 -10.81
C TRP A 188 -4.48 3.34 -9.86
N GLY A 189 -4.36 2.30 -9.04
CA GLY A 189 -3.27 2.14 -8.08
C GLY A 189 -2.02 1.51 -8.70
N TYR A 190 -1.15 0.97 -7.86
CA TYR A 190 0.14 0.42 -8.30
C TYR A 190 0.05 -1.05 -8.72
N ASN A 191 -0.90 -1.40 -9.58
CA ASN A 191 -0.99 -2.74 -10.18
C ASN A 191 -0.57 -2.75 -11.65
N THR A 192 -0.09 -3.89 -12.09
CA THR A 192 0.28 -4.17 -13.48
C THR A 192 -0.95 -4.51 -14.33
N GLN A 193 -0.81 -4.43 -15.65
CA GLN A 193 -1.87 -4.87 -16.57
C GLN A 193 -2.23 -6.34 -16.36
N LYS A 194 -1.22 -7.20 -16.17
CA LYS A 194 -1.39 -8.63 -15.87
C LYS A 194 -2.21 -8.86 -14.59
N GLU A 195 -1.96 -8.09 -13.54
CA GLU A 195 -2.75 -8.18 -12.30
C GLU A 195 -4.20 -7.75 -12.51
N ARG A 196 -4.47 -6.72 -13.32
CA ARG A 196 -5.85 -6.32 -13.64
C ARG A 196 -6.59 -7.39 -14.44
N GLU A 197 -5.95 -7.99 -15.44
CA GLU A 197 -6.51 -9.09 -16.23
C GLU A 197 -6.79 -10.32 -15.36
N GLU A 198 -5.86 -10.66 -14.47
CA GLU A 198 -6.06 -11.74 -13.53
C GLU A 198 -7.22 -11.43 -12.56
N ALA A 199 -7.28 -10.21 -12.01
CA ALA A 199 -8.37 -9.80 -11.14
C ALA A 199 -9.73 -9.87 -11.83
N ALA A 200 -9.82 -9.49 -13.10
CA ALA A 200 -11.04 -9.58 -13.90
C ALA A 200 -11.52 -11.03 -14.11
N SER A 201 -10.61 -12.00 -14.09
CA SER A 201 -10.93 -13.43 -14.16
C SER A 201 -11.41 -14.03 -12.83
N ILE A 202 -11.28 -13.32 -11.71
CA ILE A 202 -11.66 -13.80 -10.37
C ILE A 202 -13.07 -13.27 -10.05
N PRO A 203 -14.13 -14.11 -10.00
CA PRO A 203 -15.50 -13.64 -9.81
C PRO A 203 -15.76 -12.85 -8.52
N ARG A 204 -14.93 -13.07 -7.49
CA ARG A 204 -15.00 -12.38 -6.19
C ARG A 204 -14.44 -10.97 -6.18
N ILE A 205 -13.69 -10.56 -7.22
CA ILE A 205 -13.03 -9.25 -7.29
C ILE A 205 -13.70 -8.43 -8.38
N GLN A 206 -14.11 -7.22 -8.03
CA GLN A 206 -14.59 -6.24 -8.99
C GLN A 206 -13.47 -5.24 -9.30
N LEU A 207 -13.16 -5.04 -10.59
CA LEU A 207 -12.35 -3.90 -10.97
C LEU A 207 -13.14 -2.62 -10.71
N LEU A 208 -12.49 -1.65 -10.09
CA LEU A 208 -13.08 -0.37 -9.77
C LEU A 208 -12.24 0.72 -10.46
N GLN A 209 -12.91 1.65 -11.13
CA GLN A 209 -12.27 2.84 -11.70
C GLN A 209 -12.26 3.99 -10.71
N LEU A 210 -11.29 4.91 -10.83
CA LEU A 210 -11.13 6.03 -9.89
C LEU A 210 -12.37 6.92 -9.84
N SER A 211 -12.98 7.18 -11.01
CA SER A 211 -14.22 7.93 -11.16
C SER A 211 -15.39 7.24 -10.47
N ASP A 212 -15.49 5.92 -10.63
CA ASP A 212 -16.54 5.11 -10.01
C ASP A 212 -16.39 5.05 -8.50
N PHE A 213 -15.18 4.87 -7.98
CA PHE A 213 -14.92 4.94 -6.55
C PHE A 213 -15.32 6.30 -5.98
N SER A 214 -14.89 7.39 -6.61
CA SER A 214 -15.20 8.74 -6.17
C SER A 214 -16.71 9.05 -6.18
N ARG A 215 -17.45 8.45 -7.12
CA ARG A 215 -18.90 8.57 -7.22
C ARG A 215 -19.65 7.69 -6.22
N LYS A 216 -19.20 6.45 -6.01
CA LYS A 216 -19.83 5.48 -5.10
C LYS A 216 -19.61 5.81 -3.63
N LEU A 217 -18.55 6.53 -3.31
CA LEU A 217 -18.21 6.88 -1.93
C LEU A 217 -19.05 8.06 -1.40
N LYS A 218 -19.42 9.01 -2.27
CA LYS A 218 -20.34 10.13 -1.98
C LYS A 218 -21.76 9.59 -1.78
#